data_AF-A0A1H7Q310-F1
#
_entry.id   AF-A0A1H7Q310-F1
#
_cell.length_a   1.000
_cell.length_b   1.000
_cell.length_c   1.000
_cell.angle_alpha   90.00
_cell.angle_beta   90.00
_cell.angle_gamma   90.00
#
_symmetry.space_group_name_H-M   'P 1'
#
loop_
_entity.id
_entity.type
_entity.pdbx_description
1 polymer ?
#
loop_
_entity_poly.entity_id
_entity_poly.type
_entity_poly.pdbx_seq_one_letter_code
_entity_poly.pdbx_strand_id
1 'polypeptide(L)'
;MPHTPKDITWYEITKDLIIPFLGVITTIVIGTIIAYLLKSKEEKAKIKTLLIDNYMLYLDKKMQFFEYELTSFKYQIFKDIFINYEKYFEQQVNNHFAKEKVAKLRDTFKAKLDSTIQNDTNWSPFTYRFAFLLGKKNYDKHVQSLEDSVVQNYIREKARSEFLEQLKTKIAGNKEVVDKMNSLNTNKIVDALDDIEYLISITYNDYQFRIFNPFDTRIANLIDKY
;
A
#
# COMPACT_ATOMS: atom_id res chain seq x y z
N MET A 1 53.55 -70.08 -31.47
CA MET A 1 52.19 -70.00 -30.91
C MET A 1 51.50 -68.82 -31.59
N PRO A 2 50.58 -69.03 -32.54
CA PRO A 2 49.87 -67.91 -33.13
C PRO A 2 48.74 -67.50 -32.20
N HIS A 3 48.78 -66.25 -31.71
CA HIS A 3 47.63 -65.59 -31.11
C HIS A 3 46.60 -65.38 -32.21
N THR A 4 45.53 -66.18 -32.23
CA THR A 4 44.34 -65.86 -33.03
C THR A 4 43.77 -64.53 -32.53
N PRO A 5 43.57 -63.53 -33.41
CA PRO A 5 42.90 -62.30 -33.03
C PRO A 5 41.49 -62.64 -32.54
N LYS A 6 41.14 -62.18 -31.35
CA LYS A 6 39.81 -62.36 -30.78
C LYS A 6 38.87 -61.47 -31.59
N ASP A 7 38.00 -62.05 -32.43
CA ASP A 7 37.01 -61.28 -33.18
C ASP A 7 36.13 -60.52 -32.19
N ILE A 8 36.23 -59.19 -32.20
CA ILE A 8 35.43 -58.32 -31.35
C ILE A 8 33.98 -58.46 -31.82
N THR A 9 33.17 -59.16 -31.04
CA THR A 9 31.76 -59.35 -31.35
C THR A 9 30.99 -58.06 -31.06
N TRP A 10 29.95 -57.77 -31.86
CA TRP A 10 29.05 -56.62 -31.64
C TRP A 10 28.50 -56.52 -30.22
N TYR A 11 28.37 -57.66 -29.54
CA TYR A 11 27.98 -57.76 -28.15
C TYR A 11 29.02 -57.15 -27.18
N GLU A 12 30.31 -57.45 -27.36
CA GLU A 12 31.40 -56.86 -26.55
C GLU A 12 31.48 -55.34 -26.77
N ILE A 13 31.32 -54.85 -28.01
CA ILE A 13 31.28 -53.39 -28.32
C ILE A 13 30.10 -52.71 -27.61
N THR A 14 28.92 -53.31 -27.67
CA THR A 14 27.71 -52.74 -27.07
C THR A 14 27.82 -52.69 -25.55
N LYS A 15 28.28 -53.80 -24.95
CA LYS A 15 28.39 -53.95 -23.50
C LYS A 15 29.47 -53.06 -22.89
N ASP A 16 30.64 -53.00 -23.52
CA ASP A 16 31.82 -52.38 -22.91
C ASP A 16 32.01 -50.92 -23.31
N LEU A 17 31.35 -50.45 -24.38
CA LEU A 17 31.51 -49.09 -24.88
C LEU A 17 30.18 -48.30 -24.91
N ILE A 18 29.13 -48.87 -25.50
CA ILE A 18 27.85 -48.17 -25.69
C ILE A 18 27.08 -48.01 -24.36
N ILE A 19 26.95 -49.08 -23.58
CA ILE A 19 26.22 -49.04 -22.29
C ILE A 19 26.87 -48.06 -21.29
N PRO A 20 28.19 -48.08 -21.05
CA PRO A 20 28.84 -47.12 -20.16
C PRO A 20 28.71 -45.68 -20.65
N PHE A 21 28.85 -45.44 -21.96
CA PHE A 21 28.72 -44.12 -22.56
C PHE A 21 27.30 -43.56 -22.42
N LEU A 22 26.27 -44.38 -22.66
CA LEU A 22 24.87 -44.01 -22.41
C LEU A 22 24.61 -43.73 -20.92
N GLY A 23 25.24 -44.50 -20.02
CA GLY A 23 25.17 -44.26 -18.57
C GLY A 23 25.72 -42.89 -18.18
N VAL A 24 26.87 -42.49 -18.75
CA VAL A 24 27.47 -41.17 -18.54
C VAL A 24 26.59 -40.06 -19.10
N ILE A 25 26.10 -40.20 -20.35
CA ILE A 25 25.20 -39.21 -20.97
C ILE A 25 23.93 -39.03 -20.13
N THR A 26 23.32 -40.14 -19.71
CA THR A 26 22.08 -40.11 -18.90
C THR A 26 22.30 -39.40 -17.58
N THR A 27 23.43 -39.67 -16.92
CA THR A 27 23.81 -39.00 -15.65
C THR A 27 24.02 -37.50 -15.86
N ILE A 28 24.67 -37.09 -16.95
CA ILE A 28 24.87 -35.67 -17.28
C ILE A 28 23.52 -34.99 -17.50
N VAL A 29 22.63 -35.58 -18.30
CA VAL A 29 21.30 -35.02 -18.59
C VAL A 29 20.48 -34.86 -17.32
N ILE A 30 20.40 -35.91 -16.49
CA ILE A 30 19.68 -35.85 -15.20
C ILE A 30 20.30 -34.80 -14.28
N GLY A 31 21.63 -34.76 -14.17
CA GLY A 31 22.35 -33.77 -13.37
C GLY A 31 22.07 -32.34 -13.79
N THR A 32 22.06 -32.05 -15.11
CA THR A 32 21.71 -30.74 -15.64
C THR A 32 20.26 -30.37 -15.34
N ILE A 33 19.31 -31.30 -15.47
CA ILE A 33 17.90 -31.06 -15.13
C ILE A 33 17.75 -30.73 -13.63
N ILE A 34 18.37 -31.51 -12.75
CA ILE A 34 18.34 -31.27 -11.31
C ILE A 34 18.96 -29.91 -10.97
N ALA A 35 20.12 -29.59 -11.53
CA ALA A 35 20.79 -28.30 -11.32
C ALA A 35 19.92 -27.12 -11.79
N TYR A 36 19.27 -27.24 -12.95
CA TYR A 36 18.34 -26.23 -13.45
C TYR A 36 17.14 -26.04 -12.51
N LEU A 37 16.55 -27.13 -12.02
CA LEU A 37 15.43 -27.08 -11.07
C LEU A 37 15.84 -26.44 -9.74
N LEU A 38 17.02 -26.78 -9.21
CA LEU A 38 17.54 -26.18 -7.98
C LEU A 38 17.81 -24.68 -8.15
N LYS A 39 18.47 -24.29 -9.24
CA LYS A 39 18.73 -22.88 -9.56
C LYS A 39 17.43 -22.09 -9.72
N SER A 40 16.44 -22.64 -10.41
CA SER A 40 15.13 -22.00 -10.57
C SER A 40 14.41 -21.82 -9.23
N LYS A 41 14.49 -22.80 -8.32
CA LYS A 41 13.94 -22.66 -6.96
C LYS A 41 14.64 -21.56 -6.16
N GLU A 42 15.97 -21.48 -6.24
CA GLU A 42 16.74 -20.46 -5.55
C GLU A 42 16.44 -19.05 -6.09
N GLU A 43 16.33 -18.89 -7.42
CA GLU A 43 15.94 -17.63 -8.06
C GLU A 43 14.54 -17.19 -7.62
N LYS A 44 13.57 -18.11 -7.59
CA LYS A 44 12.21 -17.81 -7.10
C LYS A 44 12.21 -17.37 -5.64
N ALA A 45 12.96 -18.05 -4.78
CA ALA A 45 13.08 -17.67 -3.37
C ALA A 45 13.65 -16.26 -3.22
N LYS A 46 14.70 -15.91 -4.00
CA LYS A 46 15.28 -14.56 -4.00
C LYS A 46 14.30 -13.50 -4.47
N ILE A 47 13.57 -13.77 -5.56
CA ILE A 47 12.53 -12.83 -6.07
C ILE A 47 11.43 -12.63 -5.01
N LYS A 48 10.99 -13.71 -4.35
CA LYS A 48 9.99 -13.63 -3.28
C LYS A 48 10.48 -12.77 -2.12
N THR A 49 11.71 -12.94 -1.66
CA THR A 49 12.29 -12.09 -0.61
C THR A 49 12.30 -10.62 -1.03
N LEU A 50 12.78 -10.31 -2.25
CA LEU A 50 12.78 -8.93 -2.76
C LEU A 50 11.38 -8.32 -2.88
N LEU A 51 10.39 -9.14 -3.26
CA LEU A 51 8.99 -8.73 -3.31
C LEU A 51 8.44 -8.40 -1.92
N ILE A 52 8.73 -9.23 -0.92
CA ILE A 52 8.35 -9.00 0.47
C ILE A 52 8.98 -7.70 0.98
N ASP A 53 10.29 -7.53 0.80
CA ASP A 53 11.00 -6.32 1.23
C ASP A 53 10.42 -5.06 0.57
N ASN A 54 10.15 -5.11 -0.74
CA ASN A 54 9.54 -4.00 -1.46
C ASN A 54 8.11 -3.72 -0.98
N TYR A 55 7.35 -4.76 -0.64
CA TYR A 55 6.00 -4.61 -0.09
C TYR A 55 6.02 -3.98 1.30
N MET A 56 6.95 -4.36 2.17
CA MET A 56 7.10 -3.72 3.48
C MET A 56 7.48 -2.25 3.37
N LEU A 57 8.41 -1.90 2.47
CA LEU A 57 8.77 -0.49 2.19
C LEU A 57 7.58 0.31 1.64
N TYR A 58 6.77 -0.31 0.76
CA TYR A 58 5.55 0.30 0.24
C TYR A 58 4.55 0.60 1.37
N LEU A 59 4.32 -0.37 2.27
CA LEU A 59 3.39 -0.21 3.40
C LEU A 59 3.86 0.86 4.39
N ASP A 60 5.16 0.91 4.69
CA ASP A 60 5.73 1.94 5.57
C ASP A 60 5.54 3.34 4.98
N LYS A 61 5.86 3.52 3.69
CA LYS A 61 5.62 4.79 2.99
C LYS A 61 4.13 5.17 2.99
N LYS A 62 3.25 4.20 2.78
CA LYS A 62 1.79 4.38 2.84
C LYS A 62 1.33 4.83 4.21
N MET A 63 1.86 4.26 5.29
CA MET A 63 1.54 4.67 6.65
C MET A 63 1.96 6.11 6.93
N GLN A 64 3.19 6.48 6.55
CA GLN A 64 3.69 7.85 6.72
C GLN A 64 2.85 8.86 5.92
N PHE A 65 2.42 8.49 4.71
CA PHE A 65 1.53 9.32 3.91
C PHE A 65 0.12 9.43 4.52
N PHE A 66 -0.40 8.33 5.06
CA PHE A 66 -1.68 8.29 5.77
C PHE A 66 -1.71 9.28 6.93
N GLU A 67 -0.69 9.26 7.79
CA GLU A 67 -0.61 10.15 8.95
C GLU A 67 -0.52 11.63 8.56
N TYR A 68 0.28 11.93 7.53
CA TYR A 68 0.38 13.28 6.98
C TYR A 68 -0.97 13.78 6.45
N GLU A 69 -1.63 13.00 5.61
CA GLU A 69 -2.91 13.36 5.01
C GLU A 69 -4.02 13.49 6.05
N LEU A 70 -4.09 12.58 7.03
CA LEU A 70 -5.05 12.68 8.12
C LEU A 70 -4.87 14.00 8.89
N THR A 71 -3.63 14.36 9.19
CA THR A 71 -3.29 15.64 9.84
C THR A 71 -3.68 16.83 8.95
N SER A 72 -3.45 16.73 7.64
CA SER A 72 -3.83 17.73 6.64
C SER A 72 -5.35 17.94 6.61
N PHE A 73 -6.14 16.86 6.58
CA PHE A 73 -7.60 16.93 6.61
C PHE A 73 -8.11 17.56 7.91
N LYS A 74 -7.56 17.18 9.07
CA LYS A 74 -7.91 17.82 10.36
C LYS A 74 -7.64 19.31 10.31
N TYR A 75 -6.45 19.73 9.88
CA TYR A 75 -6.11 21.15 9.73
C TYR A 75 -7.08 21.88 8.79
N GLN A 76 -7.36 21.33 7.61
CA GLN A 76 -8.23 21.96 6.62
C GLN A 76 -9.66 22.12 7.14
N ILE A 77 -10.22 21.11 7.82
CA ILE A 77 -11.54 21.17 8.42
C ILE A 77 -11.60 22.22 9.52
N PHE A 78 -10.66 22.22 10.48
CA PHE A 78 -10.67 23.21 11.56
C PHE A 78 -10.36 24.63 11.07
N LYS A 79 -9.55 24.78 10.03
CA LYS A 79 -9.36 26.07 9.34
C LYS A 79 -10.66 26.55 8.73
N ASP A 80 -11.40 25.67 8.04
CA ASP A 80 -12.66 26.04 7.42
C ASP A 80 -13.75 26.37 8.45
N ILE A 81 -13.88 25.58 9.52
CA ILE A 81 -14.77 25.88 10.66
C ILE A 81 -14.40 27.23 11.29
N PHE A 82 -13.12 27.53 11.46
CA PHE A 82 -12.69 28.82 12.03
C PHE A 82 -13.12 30.00 11.17
N ILE A 83 -12.94 29.90 9.84
CA ILE A 83 -13.27 30.98 8.89
C ILE A 83 -14.78 31.09 8.69
N ASN A 84 -15.47 29.95 8.54
CA ASN A 84 -16.85 29.84 8.12
C ASN A 84 -17.75 29.27 9.23
N TYR A 85 -17.52 29.63 10.49
CA TYR A 85 -18.17 29.03 11.66
C TYR A 85 -19.70 28.92 11.55
N GLU A 86 -20.34 29.97 11.05
CA GLU A 86 -21.80 30.05 10.88
C GLU A 86 -22.38 29.05 9.87
N LYS A 87 -21.55 28.49 8.98
CA LYS A 87 -21.99 27.42 8.07
C LYS A 87 -22.12 26.07 8.77
N TYR A 88 -21.46 25.93 9.92
CA TYR A 88 -21.40 24.69 10.68
C TYR A 88 -22.28 24.74 11.94
N PHE A 89 -22.31 25.90 12.59
CA PHE A 89 -22.86 26.07 13.93
C PHE A 89 -23.63 27.38 14.05
N GLU A 90 -24.52 27.48 15.02
CA GLU A 90 -25.36 28.67 15.20
C GLU A 90 -24.54 29.85 15.71
N GLN A 91 -24.88 31.08 15.27
CA GLN A 91 -24.29 32.28 15.83
C GLN A 91 -24.91 32.60 17.21
N GLN A 92 -24.16 32.35 18.29
CA GLN A 92 -24.52 32.73 19.66
C GLN A 92 -23.50 33.70 20.26
N VAL A 93 -23.93 34.45 21.28
CA VAL A 93 -23.14 35.52 21.94
C VAL A 93 -21.81 34.98 22.52
N ASN A 94 -21.78 33.71 22.90
CA ASN A 94 -20.66 32.99 23.51
C ASN A 94 -19.77 32.23 22.50
N ASN A 95 -19.99 32.38 21.19
CA ASN A 95 -19.23 31.64 20.17
C ASN A 95 -17.71 31.90 20.19
N HIS A 96 -17.27 32.99 20.83
CA HIS A 96 -15.85 33.29 20.98
C HIS A 96 -15.09 32.16 21.70
N PHE A 97 -15.69 31.49 22.71
CA PHE A 97 -15.07 30.36 23.40
C PHE A 97 -14.85 29.15 22.47
N ALA A 98 -15.86 28.83 21.66
CA ALA A 98 -15.76 27.74 20.69
C ALA A 98 -14.74 28.06 19.60
N LYS A 99 -14.77 29.28 19.06
CA LYS A 99 -13.82 29.74 18.04
C LYS A 99 -12.37 29.75 18.55
N GLU A 100 -12.14 30.12 19.81
CA GLU A 100 -10.80 30.07 20.42
C GLU A 100 -10.26 28.63 20.48
N LYS A 101 -11.08 27.67 20.90
CA LYS A 101 -10.69 26.25 20.94
C LYS A 101 -10.44 25.69 19.54
N VAL A 102 -11.30 26.01 18.58
CA VAL A 102 -11.08 25.66 17.17
C VAL A 102 -9.77 26.24 16.65
N ALA A 103 -9.47 27.51 16.95
CA ALA A 103 -8.23 28.15 16.54
C ALA A 103 -7.00 27.43 17.13
N LYS A 104 -7.05 27.07 18.42
CA LYS A 104 -5.98 26.32 19.08
C LYS A 104 -5.73 24.96 18.44
N LEU A 105 -6.78 24.21 18.10
CA LEU A 105 -6.65 22.93 17.40
C LEU A 105 -6.10 23.10 15.98
N ARG A 106 -6.63 24.07 15.22
CA ARG A 106 -6.11 24.44 13.90
C ARG A 106 -4.60 24.69 13.95
N ASP A 107 -4.14 25.50 14.90
CA ASP A 107 -2.73 25.87 15.03
C ASP A 107 -1.86 24.70 15.47
N THR A 108 -2.40 23.81 16.31
CA THR A 108 -1.75 22.55 16.69
C THR A 108 -1.52 21.65 15.47
N PHE A 109 -2.53 21.48 14.61
CA PHE A 109 -2.36 20.69 13.38
C PHE A 109 -1.48 21.36 12.35
N LYS A 110 -1.54 22.69 12.22
CA LYS A 110 -0.62 23.43 11.37
C LYS A 110 0.83 23.22 11.79
N ALA A 111 1.13 23.37 13.09
CA ALA A 111 2.46 23.15 13.62
C ALA A 111 2.96 21.71 13.36
N LYS A 112 2.08 20.70 13.50
CA LYS A 112 2.40 19.30 13.15
C LYS A 112 2.75 19.14 11.66
N LEU A 113 2.00 19.80 10.77
CA LEU A 113 2.28 19.76 9.33
C LEU A 113 3.59 20.46 9.00
N ASP A 114 3.86 21.61 9.60
CA ASP A 114 5.09 22.38 9.39
C ASP A 114 6.33 21.62 9.91
N SER A 115 6.17 20.78 10.94
CA SER A 115 7.24 19.91 11.46
C SER A 115 7.40 18.60 10.69
N THR A 116 6.43 18.22 9.86
CA THR A 116 6.46 16.97 9.09
C THR A 116 7.08 17.24 7.73
N ILE A 117 8.12 16.48 7.36
CA ILE A 117 8.66 16.53 6.01
C ILE A 117 7.51 16.20 5.05
N GLN A 118 7.25 17.07 4.06
CA GLN A 118 6.26 16.78 3.03
C GLN A 118 6.60 15.42 2.40
N ASN A 119 5.76 14.42 2.66
CA ASN A 119 6.00 13.08 2.16
C ASN A 119 5.72 13.06 0.66
N ASP A 120 6.75 12.72 -0.11
CA ASP A 120 6.70 12.64 -1.56
C ASP A 120 5.63 11.60 -1.99
N THR A 121 4.61 12.08 -2.70
CA THR A 121 3.53 11.28 -3.31
C THR A 121 4.00 10.43 -4.49
N ASN A 122 5.30 10.41 -4.80
CA ASN A 122 5.83 9.59 -5.87
C ASN A 122 5.80 8.10 -5.48
N TRP A 123 4.75 7.41 -5.95
CA TRP A 123 4.57 5.96 -5.80
C TRP A 123 5.28 5.16 -6.91
N SER A 124 5.71 5.82 -7.98
CA SER A 124 6.31 5.19 -9.17
C SER A 124 7.45 4.20 -8.87
N PRO A 125 8.36 4.45 -7.90
CA PRO A 125 9.40 3.48 -7.57
C PRO A 125 8.86 2.10 -7.18
N PHE A 126 7.72 2.05 -6.49
CA PHE A 126 7.08 0.79 -6.10
C PHE A 126 6.40 0.12 -7.30
N THR A 127 5.72 0.90 -8.14
CA THR A 127 5.14 0.45 -9.41
C THR A 127 6.19 -0.27 -10.26
N TYR A 128 7.32 0.39 -10.53
CA TYR A 128 8.39 -0.18 -11.35
C TYR A 128 8.99 -1.44 -10.73
N ARG A 129 9.22 -1.45 -9.41
CA ARG A 129 9.78 -2.61 -8.72
C ARG A 129 8.83 -3.80 -8.70
N PHE A 130 7.53 -3.59 -8.44
CA PHE A 130 6.55 -4.67 -8.51
C PHE A 130 6.40 -5.19 -9.94
N ALA A 131 6.32 -4.30 -10.94
CA ALA A 131 6.23 -4.71 -12.34
C ALA A 131 7.46 -5.50 -12.80
N PHE A 132 8.65 -5.12 -12.35
CA PHE A 132 9.88 -5.84 -12.65
C PHE A 132 9.92 -7.22 -11.98
N LEU A 133 9.68 -7.30 -10.68
CA LEU A 133 9.81 -8.53 -9.89
C LEU A 133 8.71 -9.55 -10.18
N LEU A 134 7.46 -9.10 -10.36
CA LEU A 134 6.32 -9.96 -10.74
C LEU A 134 6.35 -10.32 -12.24
N GLY A 135 7.18 -9.64 -13.03
CA GLY A 135 7.15 -9.65 -14.48
C GLY A 135 6.02 -8.79 -15.03
N LYS A 136 6.35 -7.90 -15.98
CA LYS A 136 5.44 -6.89 -16.53
C LYS A 136 4.09 -7.46 -16.97
N LYS A 137 4.09 -8.57 -17.71
CA LYS A 137 2.86 -9.22 -18.20
C LYS A 137 1.92 -9.65 -17.05
N ASN A 138 2.49 -10.11 -15.94
CA ASN A 138 1.71 -10.54 -14.78
C ASN A 138 1.17 -9.31 -14.02
N TYR A 139 1.99 -8.27 -13.90
CA TYR A 139 1.61 -7.00 -13.29
C TYR A 139 0.48 -6.31 -14.06
N ASP A 140 0.65 -6.12 -15.38
CA ASP A 140 -0.33 -5.48 -16.25
C ASP A 140 -1.69 -6.21 -16.18
N LYS A 141 -1.65 -7.55 -16.17
CA LYS A 141 -2.86 -8.38 -16.15
C LYS A 141 -3.60 -8.36 -14.83
N HIS A 142 -2.89 -8.27 -13.70
CA HIS A 142 -3.49 -8.52 -12.38
C HIS A 142 -3.50 -7.33 -11.43
N VAL A 143 -2.66 -6.31 -11.68
CA VAL A 143 -2.38 -5.22 -10.72
C VAL A 143 -2.65 -3.84 -11.32
N GLN A 144 -2.25 -3.58 -12.57
CA GLN A 144 -2.28 -2.22 -13.15
C GLN A 144 -3.65 -1.52 -12.99
N SER A 145 -4.75 -2.19 -13.34
CA SER A 145 -6.09 -1.60 -13.20
C SER A 145 -6.48 -1.22 -11.76
N LEU A 146 -5.94 -1.93 -10.75
CA LEU A 146 -6.15 -1.61 -9.34
C LEU A 146 -5.34 -0.39 -8.93
N GLU A 147 -4.09 -0.30 -9.41
CA GLU A 147 -3.25 0.89 -9.21
C GLU A 147 -3.89 2.12 -9.87
N ASP A 148 -4.36 1.98 -11.11
CA ASP A 148 -5.06 3.06 -11.82
C ASP A 148 -6.27 3.52 -11.01
N SER A 149 -7.03 2.60 -10.41
CA SER A 149 -8.14 2.93 -9.52
C SER A 149 -7.69 3.73 -8.29
N VAL A 150 -6.56 3.38 -7.66
CA VAL A 150 -5.97 4.17 -6.57
C VAL A 150 -5.62 5.58 -7.07
N VAL A 151 -4.97 5.70 -8.22
CA VAL A 151 -4.60 7.00 -8.79
C VAL A 151 -5.83 7.87 -9.03
N GLN A 152 -6.88 7.30 -9.64
CA GLN A 152 -8.11 8.02 -9.97
C GLN A 152 -8.87 8.47 -8.73
N ASN A 153 -8.99 7.58 -7.73
CA ASN A 153 -9.86 7.80 -6.59
C ASN A 153 -9.14 8.44 -5.39
N TYR A 154 -7.81 8.52 -5.38
CA TYR A 154 -7.09 9.06 -4.23
C TYR A 154 -6.04 10.11 -4.58
N ILE A 155 -5.23 9.89 -5.61
CA ILE A 155 -4.14 10.82 -5.95
C ILE A 155 -4.69 12.08 -6.64
N ARG A 156 -5.80 11.95 -7.38
CA ARG A 156 -6.43 13.11 -8.04
C ARG A 156 -7.01 14.09 -7.03
N GLU A 157 -6.67 15.37 -7.23
CA GLU A 157 -7.17 16.48 -6.42
C GLU A 157 -8.70 16.51 -6.34
N LYS A 158 -9.39 16.22 -7.44
CA LYS A 158 -10.86 16.18 -7.48
C LYS A 158 -11.45 15.21 -6.43
N ALA A 159 -10.93 13.99 -6.35
CA ALA A 159 -11.42 12.99 -5.41
C ALA A 159 -11.15 13.38 -3.95
N ARG A 160 -9.99 14.00 -3.68
CA ARG A 160 -9.64 14.53 -2.36
C ARG A 160 -10.57 15.67 -1.94
N SER A 161 -10.89 16.58 -2.86
CA SER A 161 -11.84 17.67 -2.63
C SER A 161 -13.26 17.14 -2.39
N GLU A 162 -13.72 16.16 -3.18
CA GLU A 162 -15.02 15.51 -2.97
C GLU A 162 -15.10 14.83 -1.59
N PHE A 163 -14.04 14.13 -1.18
CA PHE A 163 -13.96 13.53 0.16
C PHE A 163 -14.01 14.58 1.28
N LEU A 164 -13.28 15.69 1.13
CA LEU A 164 -13.29 16.78 2.09
C LEU A 164 -14.69 17.40 2.23
N GLU A 165 -15.40 17.63 1.11
CA GLU A 165 -16.76 18.17 1.15
C GLU A 165 -17.76 17.20 1.79
N GLN A 166 -17.60 15.88 1.58
CA GLN A 166 -18.38 14.87 2.30
C GLN A 166 -18.13 14.91 3.81
N LEU A 167 -16.88 15.06 4.25
CA LEU A 167 -16.54 15.21 5.66
C LEU A 167 -17.20 16.45 6.27
N LYS A 168 -17.09 17.60 5.60
CA LYS A 168 -17.71 18.86 6.04
C LYS A 168 -19.21 18.71 6.23
N THR A 169 -19.88 18.10 5.24
CA THR A 169 -21.32 17.85 5.26
C THR A 169 -21.72 16.93 6.41
N LYS A 170 -20.94 15.87 6.68
CA LYS A 170 -21.18 14.98 7.82
C LYS A 170 -21.02 15.68 9.17
N ILE A 171 -20.02 16.55 9.31
CA ILE A 171 -19.80 17.31 10.55
C ILE A 171 -20.97 18.27 10.79
N ALA A 172 -21.33 19.08 9.79
CA ALA A 172 -22.43 20.04 9.89
C ALA A 172 -23.80 19.34 10.10
N GLY A 173 -23.98 18.14 9.55
CA GLY A 173 -25.19 17.34 9.72
C GLY A 173 -25.27 16.56 11.03
N ASN A 174 -24.20 16.51 11.83
CA ASN A 174 -24.19 15.78 13.09
C ASN A 174 -24.79 16.63 14.22
N LYS A 175 -26.07 16.37 14.52
CA LYS A 175 -26.82 17.12 15.55
C LYS A 175 -26.12 17.13 16.92
N GLU A 176 -25.55 16.01 17.34
CA GLU A 176 -24.88 15.93 18.64
C GLU A 176 -23.66 16.84 18.71
N VAL A 177 -22.84 16.85 17.64
CA VAL A 177 -21.69 17.76 17.52
C VAL A 177 -22.16 19.21 17.51
N VAL A 178 -23.20 19.53 16.73
CA VAL A 178 -23.74 20.89 16.64
C VAL A 178 -24.27 21.37 18.00
N ASP A 179 -25.06 20.55 18.70
CA ASP A 179 -25.63 20.88 20.01
C ASP A 179 -24.54 21.10 21.07
N LYS A 180 -23.50 20.25 21.06
CA LYS A 180 -22.33 20.39 21.94
C LYS A 180 -21.48 21.61 21.60
N MET A 181 -21.31 21.96 20.32
CA MET A 181 -20.58 23.16 19.88
C MET A 181 -21.31 24.46 20.20
N ASN A 182 -22.65 24.43 20.19
CA ASN A 182 -23.50 25.56 20.56
C ASN A 182 -23.67 25.73 22.08
N SER A 183 -23.08 24.85 22.89
CA SER A 183 -23.20 24.89 24.34
C SER A 183 -22.36 26.02 24.97
N LEU A 184 -22.86 26.58 26.09
CA LEU A 184 -22.10 27.48 26.97
C LEU A 184 -21.03 26.74 27.81
N ASN A 185 -21.16 25.42 27.96
CA ASN A 185 -20.22 24.60 28.71
C ASN A 185 -18.98 24.26 27.88
N THR A 186 -17.84 24.80 28.30
CA THR A 186 -16.51 24.59 27.75
C THR A 186 -16.14 23.12 27.58
N ASN A 187 -16.56 22.22 28.48
CA ASN A 187 -16.27 20.78 28.38
C ASN A 187 -17.04 20.15 27.23
N LYS A 188 -18.31 20.50 27.05
CA LYS A 188 -19.12 20.01 25.91
C LYS A 188 -18.52 20.44 24.58
N ILE A 189 -17.96 21.65 24.50
CA ILE A 189 -17.26 22.11 23.30
C ILE A 189 -16.01 21.25 23.04
N VAL A 190 -15.23 20.92 24.08
CA VAL A 190 -14.07 20.03 23.93
C VAL A 190 -14.51 18.65 23.45
N ASP A 191 -15.55 18.08 24.07
CA ASP A 191 -16.10 16.79 23.68
C ASP A 191 -16.53 16.78 22.20
N ALA A 192 -17.18 17.86 21.72
CA ALA A 192 -17.53 17.98 20.30
C ALA A 192 -16.32 18.05 19.36
N LEU A 193 -15.24 18.71 19.78
CA LEU A 193 -14.03 18.80 18.96
C LEU A 193 -13.34 17.43 18.87
N ASP A 194 -13.33 16.67 19.97
CA ASP A 194 -12.87 15.28 19.98
C ASP A 194 -13.74 14.39 19.08
N ASP A 195 -15.06 14.56 19.11
CA ASP A 195 -16.01 13.86 18.24
C ASP A 195 -15.75 14.17 16.75
N ILE A 196 -15.46 15.44 16.42
CA ILE A 196 -15.09 15.85 15.05
C ILE A 196 -13.79 15.17 14.62
N GLU A 197 -12.76 15.18 15.47
CA GLU A 197 -11.49 14.52 15.17
C GLU A 197 -11.65 13.02 14.95
N TYR A 198 -12.45 12.37 15.80
CA TYR A 198 -12.77 10.96 15.71
C TYR A 198 -13.50 10.65 14.39
N LEU A 199 -14.52 11.44 14.04
CA LEU A 199 -15.29 11.31 12.80
C LEU A 199 -14.41 11.43 11.56
N ILE A 200 -13.48 12.41 11.55
CA ILE A 200 -12.49 12.57 10.47
C ILE A 200 -11.63 11.32 10.37
N SER A 201 -11.10 10.85 11.50
CA SER A 201 -10.16 9.71 11.55
C SER A 201 -10.79 8.42 11.04
N ILE A 202 -12.01 8.09 11.49
CA ILE A 202 -12.73 6.89 11.03
C ILE A 202 -13.10 7.00 9.56
N THR A 203 -13.69 8.12 9.16
CA THR A 203 -14.17 8.27 7.78
C THR A 203 -13.00 8.23 6.79
N TYR A 204 -11.84 8.80 7.16
CA TYR A 204 -10.64 8.73 6.37
C TYR A 204 -10.02 7.33 6.33
N ASN A 205 -9.98 6.63 7.47
CA ASN A 205 -9.52 5.25 7.52
C ASN A 205 -10.36 4.34 6.60
N ASP A 206 -11.69 4.44 6.65
CA ASP A 206 -12.58 3.67 5.80
C ASP A 206 -12.43 4.02 4.31
N TYR A 207 -12.19 5.29 4.01
CA TYR A 207 -11.92 5.75 2.65
C TYR A 207 -10.61 5.16 2.10
N GLN A 208 -9.53 5.24 2.88
CA GLN A 208 -8.24 4.65 2.55
C GLN A 208 -8.29 3.15 2.38
N PHE A 209 -8.94 2.46 3.32
CA PHE A 209 -9.09 1.01 3.27
C PHE A 209 -9.82 0.59 1.99
N ARG A 210 -10.95 1.23 1.65
CA ARG A 210 -11.71 0.89 0.44
C ARG A 210 -10.91 1.05 -0.85
N ILE A 211 -10.08 2.08 -0.94
CA ILE A 211 -9.32 2.39 -2.16
C ILE A 211 -8.11 1.45 -2.30
N PHE A 212 -7.34 1.27 -1.22
CA PHE A 212 -6.06 0.56 -1.30
C PHE A 212 -6.16 -0.94 -1.04
N ASN A 213 -7.10 -1.41 -0.22
CA ASN A 213 -7.17 -2.82 0.18
C ASN A 213 -7.25 -3.80 -1.02
N PRO A 214 -7.99 -3.52 -2.11
CA PRO A 214 -7.98 -4.39 -3.28
C PRO A 214 -6.60 -4.54 -3.92
N PHE A 215 -5.84 -3.44 -4.03
CA PHE A 215 -4.48 -3.44 -4.54
C PHE A 215 -3.53 -4.19 -3.59
N ASP A 216 -3.55 -3.83 -2.29
CA ASP A 216 -2.67 -4.41 -1.27
C ASP A 216 -2.87 -5.93 -1.18
N THR A 217 -4.13 -6.36 -1.11
CA THR A 217 -4.50 -7.78 -1.05
C THR A 217 -4.06 -8.51 -2.31
N ARG A 218 -4.18 -7.88 -3.49
CA ARG A 218 -3.75 -8.52 -4.74
C ARG A 218 -2.24 -8.68 -4.80
N ILE A 219 -1.48 -7.65 -4.41
CA ILE A 219 -0.01 -7.72 -4.33
C ILE A 219 0.40 -8.83 -3.36
N ALA A 220 -0.11 -8.82 -2.12
CA ALA A 220 0.23 -9.83 -1.12
C ALA A 220 -0.04 -11.26 -1.62
N ASN A 221 -1.18 -11.49 -2.26
CA ASN A 221 -1.53 -12.79 -2.85
C ASN A 221 -0.60 -13.20 -4.00
N LEU A 222 -0.10 -12.25 -4.79
CA LEU A 222 0.87 -12.55 -5.86
C LEU A 222 2.24 -12.89 -5.29
N ILE A 223 2.66 -12.21 -4.22
CA ILE A 223 3.90 -12.51 -3.50
C ILE A 223 3.85 -13.90 -2.87
N ASP A 224 2.72 -14.27 -2.25
CA ASP A 224 2.56 -15.58 -1.63
C ASP A 224 2.65 -16.74 -2.65
N LYS A 225 2.10 -16.53 -3.85
CA LYS A 225 2.11 -17.50 -4.96
C LYS A 225 3.45 -17.65 -5.69
N TYR A 226 4.39 -16.75 -5.48
CA TYR A 226 5.75 -16.81 -6.05
C TYR A 226 6.62 -17.81 -5.31
#